data_AF-A0A966X8G5-F1
#
_entry.id   AF-A0A966X8G5-F1
#
_cell.length_a   1.000
_cell.length_b   1.000
_cell.length_c   1.000
_cell.angle_alpha   90.00
_cell.angle_beta   90.00
_cell.angle_gamma   90.00
#
_symmetry.space_group_name_H-M   'P 1'
#
loop_
_entity.id
_entity.type
_entity.pdbx_description
1 polymer ?
#
loop_
_entity_poly.entity_id
_entity_poly.type
_entity_poly.pdbx_seq_one_letter_code
_entity_poly.pdbx_strand_id
1 'polypeptide(L)'
;MFVSLRDGESQEGLLKRFQRSIQNSGLLREVKAKRFFVSPGEKGRIAARKSAARYRRKARKEAGLEAGTAPRKKLPVKRPPA
;
A
#
# COMPACT_ATOMS: atom_id res chain seq x y z
N MET A 1 -10.23 -3.25 16.01
CA MET A 1 -11.43 -3.52 15.19
C MET A 1 -11.83 -4.96 15.46
N PHE A 2 -13.02 -5.18 15.99
CA PHE A 2 -13.48 -6.51 16.40
C PHE A 2 -14.32 -7.12 15.27
N VAL A 3 -14.17 -8.43 15.06
CA VAL A 3 -14.98 -9.18 14.10
C VAL A 3 -15.53 -10.41 14.80
N SER A 4 -16.86 -10.53 14.81
CA SER A 4 -17.56 -11.68 15.35
C SER A 4 -17.65 -12.80 14.31
N LEU A 5 -17.72 -14.05 14.78
CA LEU A 5 -18.03 -15.20 13.93
C LEU A 5 -19.47 -15.07 13.41
N ARG A 6 -19.69 -15.43 12.15
CA ARG A 6 -21.03 -15.53 11.56
C ARG A 6 -21.45 -16.99 11.46
N ASP A 7 -22.74 -17.24 11.54
CA ASP A 7 -23.29 -18.59 11.41
C ASP A 7 -22.96 -19.18 10.02
N GLY A 8 -22.48 -20.44 10.02
CA GLY A 8 -22.08 -21.15 8.80
C GLY A 8 -20.76 -20.68 8.16
N GLU A 9 -20.01 -19.79 8.81
CA GLU A 9 -18.72 -19.33 8.29
C GLU A 9 -17.56 -20.24 8.71
N SER A 10 -16.60 -20.44 7.78
CA SER A 10 -15.32 -21.08 8.11
C SER A 10 -14.37 -20.14 8.86
N GLN A 11 -13.47 -20.72 9.66
CA GLN A 11 -12.43 -19.99 10.39
C GLN A 11 -11.59 -19.06 9.48
N GLU A 12 -11.29 -19.50 8.25
CA GLU A 12 -10.53 -18.71 7.28
C GLU A 12 -11.28 -17.48 6.77
N GLY A 13 -12.61 -17.59 6.60
CA GLY A 13 -13.47 -16.47 6.23
C GLY A 13 -13.41 -15.35 7.25
N LEU A 14 -13.48 -15.72 8.53
CA LEU A 14 -13.37 -14.80 9.65
C LEU A 14 -12.03 -14.05 9.63
N LEU A 15 -10.92 -14.78 9.45
CA LEU A 15 -9.57 -14.20 9.40
C LEU A 15 -9.41 -13.22 8.22
N LYS A 16 -9.92 -13.58 7.03
CA LYS A 16 -9.90 -12.71 5.85
C LYS A 16 -10.64 -11.40 6.11
N ARG A 17 -11.82 -11.45 6.77
CA ARG A 17 -12.55 -10.24 7.14
C ARG A 17 -11.80 -9.40 8.15
N PHE A 18 -11.25 -10.03 9.19
CA PHE A 18 -10.45 -9.33 10.20
C PHE A 18 -9.28 -8.58 9.58
N GLN A 19 -8.51 -9.25 8.72
CA GLN A 19 -7.39 -8.64 8.00
C GLN A 19 -7.85 -7.46 7.12
N ARG A 20 -8.97 -7.62 6.40
CA ARG A 20 -9.53 -6.53 5.59
C ARG A 20 -9.98 -5.36 6.46
N SER A 21 -10.56 -5.64 7.62
CA SER A 21 -10.95 -4.61 8.60
C SER A 21 -9.74 -3.81 9.10
N ILE A 22 -8.62 -4.50 9.41
CA ILE A 22 -7.35 -3.85 9.77
C ILE A 22 -6.81 -3.01 8.62
N GLN A 23 -6.80 -3.55 7.39
CA GLN A 23 -6.32 -2.82 6.22
C GLN A 23 -7.14 -1.55 5.95
N ASN A 24 -8.47 -1.65 6.05
CA ASN A 24 -9.40 -0.55 5.85
C ASN A 24 -9.26 0.52 6.94
N SER A 25 -9.00 0.12 8.19
CA SER A 25 -8.77 1.06 9.29
C SER A 25 -7.55 1.97 9.08
N GLY A 26 -6.62 1.58 8.20
CA GLY A 26 -5.41 2.37 7.93
C GLY A 26 -4.40 2.39 9.08
N LEU A 27 -4.64 1.68 10.18
CA LEU A 27 -3.82 1.68 11.39
C LEU A 27 -2.33 1.48 11.09
N LEU A 28 -1.98 0.47 10.29
CA LEU A 28 -0.59 0.17 9.93
C LEU A 28 0.07 1.31 9.15
N ARG A 29 -0.69 2.01 8.30
CA ARG A 29 -0.21 3.16 7.54
C ARG A 29 0.07 4.34 8.46
N GLU A 30 -0.78 4.56 9.45
CA GLU A 30 -0.57 5.61 10.45
C GLU A 30 0.64 5.34 11.33
N VAL A 31 0.75 4.14 11.88
CA VAL A 31 1.90 3.72 12.70
C VAL A 31 3.20 3.93 11.91
N LYS A 32 3.23 3.50 10.64
CA LYS A 32 4.41 3.71 9.78
C LYS A 32 4.71 5.18 9.50
N ALA A 33 3.68 6.02 9.35
CA ALA A 33 3.83 7.45 9.10
C ALA A 33 4.30 8.21 10.35
N LYS A 34 3.90 7.75 11.54
CA LYS A 34 4.23 8.35 12.84
C LYS A 34 5.49 7.77 13.50
N ARG A 35 6.11 6.74 12.91
CA ARG A 35 7.30 6.05 13.46
C ARG A 35 8.50 6.97 13.70
N PHE A 36 8.62 8.04 12.92
CA PHE A 36 9.70 9.03 13.06
C PHE A 36 9.13 10.44 13.01
N PHE A 37 9.82 11.38 13.63
CA PHE A 37 9.50 12.80 13.48
C PHE A 37 9.72 13.25 12.04
N VAL A 38 8.76 14.01 11.51
CA VAL A 38 8.84 14.65 10.20
C VAL A 38 8.41 16.09 10.40
N SER A 39 9.27 17.03 9.99
CA SER A 39 8.97 18.45 10.10
C SER A 39 7.75 18.84 9.25
N PRO A 40 7.03 19.92 9.60
CA PRO A 40 5.88 20.40 8.82
C PRO A 40 6.23 20.64 7.34
N GLY A 41 7.40 21.22 7.06
CA GLY A 41 7.87 21.45 5.69
C GLY A 41 8.07 20.15 4.91
N GLU A 42 8.65 19.13 5.53
CA GLU A 42 8.84 17.83 4.87
C GLU A 42 7.50 17.09 4.67
N LYS A 43 6.56 17.20 5.62
CA LYS A 43 5.19 16.71 5.44
C LYS A 43 4.54 17.35 4.20
N GLY A 44 4.70 18.66 4.02
CA GLY A 44 4.22 19.39 2.84
C GLY A 44 4.84 18.91 1.53
N ARG A 45 6.18 18.75 1.49
CA ARG A 45 6.90 18.22 0.32
C ARG A 45 6.45 16.81 -0.05
N ILE A 46 6.28 15.94 0.95
CA ILE A 46 5.77 14.57 0.74
C ILE A 46 4.34 14.60 0.17
N ALA A 47 3.48 15.49 0.66
CA ALA A 47 2.11 15.63 0.18
C ALA A 47 2.06 16.12 -1.28
N ALA A 48 2.80 17.18 -1.62
CA ALA A 48 2.90 17.73 -2.98
C ALA A 48 3.47 16.70 -3.98
N ARG A 49 4.51 15.97 -3.58
CA ARG A 49 5.07 14.89 -4.42
C ARG A 49 4.07 13.76 -4.64
N LYS A 50 3.29 13.39 -3.62
CA LYS A 50 2.25 12.36 -3.72
C LYS A 50 1.08 12.80 -4.60
N SER A 51 0.63 14.06 -4.50
CA SER A 51 -0.45 14.57 -5.35
C SER A 51 -0.01 14.60 -6.81
N ALA A 52 1.17 15.15 -7.11
CA ALA A 52 1.72 15.16 -8.48
C ALA A 52 1.86 13.75 -9.05
N ALA A 53 2.30 12.77 -8.26
CA ALA A 53 2.36 11.37 -8.68
C ALA A 53 0.98 10.76 -8.98
N ARG A 54 -0.06 11.12 -8.21
CA ARG A 54 -1.45 10.69 -8.46
C ARG A 54 -1.98 11.27 -9.77
N TYR A 55 -1.78 12.56 -10.02
CA TYR A 55 -2.19 13.20 -11.28
C TYR A 55 -1.51 12.56 -12.49
N ARG A 56 -0.18 12.35 -12.43
CA ARG A 56 0.56 11.66 -13.50
C ARG A 56 0.03 10.25 -13.77
N ARG A 57 -0.31 9.49 -12.71
CA ARG A 57 -0.89 8.16 -12.85
C ARG A 57 -2.30 8.20 -13.47
N LYS A 58 -3.13 9.16 -13.07
CA LYS A 58 -4.48 9.34 -13.63
C LYS A 58 -4.42 9.69 -15.12
N ALA A 59 -3.58 10.66 -15.48
CA ALA A 59 -3.41 11.08 -16.87
C ALA A 59 -2.91 9.92 -17.77
N ARG A 60 -1.98 9.09 -17.27
CA ARG A 60 -1.53 7.88 -18.00
C ARG A 60 -2.65 6.87 -18.25
N LYS A 61 -3.51 6.66 -17.24
CA LYS A 61 -4.68 5.77 -17.35
C LYS A 61 -5.69 6.31 -18.37
N GLU A 62 -5.97 7.62 -18.32
CA GLU A 62 -6.90 8.29 -19.26
C GLU A 62 -6.38 8.26 -20.69
N ALA A 63 -5.07 8.38 -20.89
CA ALA A 63 -4.43 8.33 -22.19
C ALA A 63 -4.27 6.88 -22.74
N GLY A 64 -4.82 5.86 -22.08
CA GLY A 64 -4.71 4.46 -22.52
C GLY A 64 -3.29 3.88 -22.48
N LEU A 65 -2.31 4.65 -21.98
CA LEU A 65 -0.94 4.24 -21.70
C LEU A 65 -0.89 3.43 -20.40
N GLU A 66 -1.69 2.37 -20.33
CA GLU A 66 -1.53 1.34 -19.32
C GLU A 66 -0.23 0.59 -19.66
N ALA A 67 0.90 1.11 -19.19
CA ALA A 67 2.05 0.26 -18.98
C ALA A 67 1.61 -0.75 -17.92
N GLY A 68 1.12 -1.91 -18.38
CA GLY A 68 0.92 -3.08 -17.55
C GLY A 68 2.15 -3.17 -16.66
N THR A 69 1.94 -3.05 -15.35
CA THR A 69 3.00 -3.34 -14.38
C THR A 69 3.22 -4.83 -14.51
N ALA A 70 4.02 -5.23 -15.51
CA ALA A 70 4.59 -6.56 -15.55
C ALA A 70 5.23 -6.77 -14.16
N PRO A 71 5.04 -7.93 -13.53
CA PRO A 71 5.70 -8.20 -12.27
C PRO A 71 7.18 -7.91 -12.50
N ARG A 72 7.76 -7.02 -11.68
CA ARG A 72 9.19 -6.71 -11.74
C ARG A 72 9.92 -8.05 -11.71
N LYS A 73 10.40 -8.54 -12.86
CA LYS A 73 11.22 -9.76 -12.91
C LYS A 73 12.34 -9.50 -11.91
N LYS A 74 12.45 -10.32 -10.87
CA LYS A 74 13.56 -10.24 -9.92
C LYS A 74 14.82 -10.37 -10.78
N LEU A 75 15.57 -9.29 -10.94
CA LEU A 75 16.88 -9.36 -11.57
C LEU A 75 17.69 -10.39 -10.77
N PRO A 76 18.39 -11.35 -11.41
CA PRO A 76 19.24 -12.26 -10.68
C PRO A 76 20.25 -11.43 -9.89
N VAL A 77 20.22 -11.57 -8.57
CA VAL A 77 21.28 -11.03 -7.70
C VAL A 77 22.55 -11.76 -8.11
N LYS A 78 23.46 -11.09 -8.82
CA LYS A 78 24.80 -11.63 -9.07
C LYS A 78 25.45 -11.84 -7.70
N ARG A 79 25.66 -13.09 -7.30
CA ARG A 79 26.45 -13.40 -6.11
C ARG A 79 27.90 -12.97 -6.40
N PRO A 80 28.54 -12.17 -5.54
CA PRO A 80 29.97 -11.91 -5.69
C PRO A 80 30.75 -13.23 -5.52
N PRO A 81 31.89 -13.41 -6.21
CA PRO A 81 32.76 -14.55 -6.01
C PRO A 81 33.36 -14.53 -4.59
N ALA A 82 33.62 -15.73 -4.08
CA ALA A 82 34.18 -16.01 -2.74
C ALA A 82 35.58 -15.42 -2.55
#